data_AF-A0A672YPM0-F1
#
_entry.id   AF-A0A672YPM0-F1
#
_cell.length_a   1.000
_cell.length_b   1.000
_cell.length_c   1.000
_cell.angle_alpha   90.00
_cell.angle_beta   90.00
_cell.angle_gamma   90.00
#
_symmetry.space_group_name_H-M   'P 1'
#
loop_
_entity.id
_entity.type
_entity.pdbx_description
1 polymer ?
#
loop_
_entity_poly.entity_id
_entity_poly.type
_entity_poly.pdbx_seq_one_letter_code
_entity_poly.pdbx_strand_id
1 'polypeptide(L)'
;MSKYDSIITLLQAQLAECRAQAEHWQGVATICELSKQEELTELQKQYDQEIQSLQEALRETAAQYEARIAVLQSQPVEWRRGSGQNLISGRKGRADTESATSINNNLTEAEVTGSPDRTHGQAAELEGAAEGFFSLRQCDSASLSSFSLDTPSLPRKPHSQDDTDSLVSTGTLVPEAIYLPPAGHRLVTHNDWDALNAQVSELRGEVSRLQSEKEDLERELDTQTNQTHKQVSMLQSQVQTSESLLQDLQKSLSQSQNAVQSRLAELSLSQRKMCSELSRLKGEEVEDEGPESSFPATLQGAHCEERLRIEIVNLREQLDTRTEENVSLSSLKTETERIQAQKDQVQAELLACRTELEALRVALSHVQSNNKTLSNDKAALQQQCLELRSQVISLRSQVDTSQTVQRDFVQLSQSLQVKLELIRQAESLEQVRRILEEGVSEDGSPPADAS
;
A
#
# COMPACT_ATOMS: atom_id res chain seq x y z
N MET A 1 -6.18 -70.81 26.40
CA MET A 1 -4.88 -70.14 26.17
C MET A 1 -4.89 -69.36 24.84
N SER A 2 -5.24 -69.97 23.71
CA SER A 2 -5.25 -69.33 22.37
C SER A 2 -5.98 -67.96 22.24
N LYS A 3 -7.11 -67.71 22.93
CA LYS A 3 -7.79 -66.39 22.86
C LYS A 3 -7.01 -65.26 23.54
N TYR A 4 -6.32 -65.56 24.63
CA TYR A 4 -5.52 -64.56 25.36
C TYR A 4 -4.25 -64.21 24.57
N ASP A 5 -3.61 -65.21 23.95
CA ASP A 5 -2.44 -64.97 23.09
C ASP A 5 -2.81 -64.10 21.88
N SER A 6 -3.98 -64.32 21.27
CA SER A 6 -4.46 -63.50 20.15
C SER A 6 -4.72 -62.04 20.54
N ILE A 7 -5.25 -61.79 21.75
CA ILE A 7 -5.47 -60.43 22.25
C ILE A 7 -4.13 -59.75 22.54
N ILE A 8 -3.17 -60.47 23.14
CA ILE A 8 -1.82 -59.95 23.40
C ILE A 8 -1.13 -59.58 22.10
N THR A 9 -1.20 -60.41 21.05
CA THR A 9 -0.60 -60.08 19.75
C THR A 9 -1.27 -58.87 19.08
N LEU A 10 -2.59 -58.71 19.22
CA LEU A 10 -3.30 -57.55 18.69
C LEU A 10 -2.91 -56.27 19.42
N LEU A 11 -2.83 -56.31 20.76
CA LEU A 11 -2.39 -55.18 21.57
C LEU A 11 -0.92 -54.81 21.30
N GLN A 12 -0.05 -55.79 21.07
CA GLN A 12 1.35 -55.55 20.66
C GLN A 12 1.44 -54.88 19.29
N ALA A 13 0.62 -55.29 18.32
CA ALA A 13 0.55 -54.65 17.01
C ALA A 13 0.03 -53.21 17.11
N GLN A 14 -1.01 -52.96 17.91
CA GLN A 14 -1.53 -51.61 18.16
C GLN A 14 -0.50 -50.71 18.86
N LEU A 15 0.25 -51.22 19.84
CA LEU A 15 1.34 -50.49 20.49
C LEU A 15 2.46 -50.13 19.50
N ALA A 16 2.83 -51.06 18.62
CA ALA A 16 3.83 -50.82 17.59
C ALA A 16 3.36 -49.74 16.59
N GLU A 17 2.09 -49.77 16.20
CA GLU A 17 1.48 -48.77 15.34
C GLU A 17 1.42 -47.39 16.00
N CYS A 18 0.97 -47.30 17.26
CA CYS A 18 0.98 -46.04 18.01
C CYS A 18 2.39 -45.48 18.17
N ARG A 19 3.40 -46.33 18.37
CA ARG A 19 4.80 -45.91 18.45
C ARG A 19 5.31 -45.37 17.12
N ALA A 20 5.02 -46.04 16.01
CA ALA A 20 5.40 -45.57 14.68
C ALA A 20 4.73 -44.23 14.33
N GLN A 21 3.46 -44.04 14.72
CA GLN A 21 2.77 -42.76 14.57
C GLN A 21 3.41 -41.66 15.41
N ALA A 22 3.79 -41.95 16.67
CA ALA A 22 4.48 -40.99 17.52
C ALA A 22 5.84 -40.58 16.93
N GLU A 23 6.63 -41.55 16.43
CA GLU A 23 7.91 -41.30 15.75
C GLU A 23 7.71 -40.50 14.45
N HIS A 24 6.65 -40.76 13.69
CA HIS A 24 6.30 -39.99 12.49
C HIS A 24 5.97 -38.53 12.84
N TRP A 25 5.07 -38.29 13.80
CA TRP A 25 4.70 -36.93 14.22
C TRP A 25 5.88 -36.18 14.84
N GLN A 26 6.77 -36.87 15.57
CA GLN A 26 8.01 -36.29 16.05
C GLN A 26 8.90 -35.85 14.88
N GLY A 27 9.06 -36.68 13.85
CA GLY A 27 9.81 -36.33 12.64
C GLY A 27 9.22 -35.12 11.91
N VAL A 28 7.90 -35.06 11.76
CA VAL A 28 7.20 -33.91 11.16
C VAL A 28 7.43 -32.65 12.00
N ALA A 29 7.32 -32.73 13.33
CA ALA A 29 7.58 -31.59 14.21
C ALA A 29 9.02 -31.07 14.08
N THR A 30 10.02 -31.97 14.02
CA THR A 30 11.42 -31.58 13.80
C THR A 30 11.63 -30.92 12.44
N ILE A 31 11.02 -31.43 11.36
CA ILE A 31 11.12 -30.81 10.04
C ILE A 31 10.47 -29.42 10.04
N CYS A 32 9.30 -29.26 10.67
CA CYS A 32 8.66 -27.96 10.82
C CYS A 32 9.52 -26.97 11.62
N GLU A 33 10.17 -27.44 12.69
CA GLU A 33 11.08 -26.61 13.51
C GLU A 33 12.30 -26.18 12.71
N LEU A 34 12.92 -27.09 11.96
CA LEU A 34 14.05 -26.77 11.09
C LEU A 34 13.65 -25.82 9.95
N SER A 35 12.53 -26.05 9.29
CA SER A 35 12.00 -25.17 8.23
C SER A 35 11.76 -23.75 8.76
N LYS A 36 11.14 -23.63 9.94
CA LYS A 36 10.96 -22.33 10.59
C LYS A 36 12.30 -21.67 10.91
N GLN A 37 13.28 -22.44 11.38
CA GLN A 37 14.60 -21.91 11.68
C GLN A 37 15.32 -21.42 10.42
N GLU A 38 15.20 -22.14 9.31
CA GLU A 38 15.74 -21.74 8.00
C GLU A 38 15.11 -20.43 7.52
N GLU A 39 13.78 -20.30 7.57
CA GLU A 39 13.07 -19.06 7.22
C GLU A 39 13.51 -17.86 8.08
N LEU A 40 13.67 -18.06 9.39
CA LEU A 40 14.16 -17.02 10.28
C LEU A 40 15.59 -16.60 9.94
N THR A 41 16.47 -17.54 9.58
CA THR A 41 17.84 -17.22 9.19
C THR A 41 17.91 -16.49 7.85
N GLU A 42 17.08 -16.83 6.88
CA GLU A 42 17.04 -16.12 5.60
C GLU A 42 16.45 -14.71 5.77
N LEU A 43 15.39 -14.54 6.58
CA LEU A 43 14.88 -13.22 6.94
C LEU A 43 15.93 -12.36 7.64
N GLN A 44 16.67 -12.93 8.59
CA GLN A 44 17.76 -12.21 9.26
C GLN A 44 18.83 -11.75 8.26
N LYS A 45 19.22 -12.62 7.33
CA LYS A 45 20.18 -12.30 6.27
C LYS A 45 19.66 -11.20 5.34
N GLN A 46 18.37 -11.19 5.01
CA GLN A 46 17.74 -10.12 4.22
C GLN A 46 17.82 -8.76 4.95
N TYR A 47 17.48 -8.72 6.25
CA TYR A 47 17.61 -7.50 7.04
C TYR A 47 19.06 -7.00 7.11
N ASP A 48 20.03 -7.90 7.33
CA ASP A 48 21.44 -7.54 7.35
C ASP A 48 21.90 -6.96 5.99
N GLN A 49 21.41 -7.52 4.88
CA GLN A 49 21.72 -7.05 3.54
C GLN A 49 21.08 -5.68 3.24
N GLU A 50 19.84 -5.45 3.65
CA GLU A 50 19.17 -4.14 3.52
C GLU A 50 19.89 -3.08 4.35
N ILE A 51 20.28 -3.41 5.59
CA ILE A 51 21.05 -2.50 6.45
C ILE A 51 22.36 -2.13 5.78
N GLN A 52 23.10 -3.09 5.22
CA GLN A 52 24.35 -2.82 4.50
C GLN A 52 24.12 -1.94 3.27
N SER A 53 23.09 -2.22 2.48
CA SER A 53 22.74 -1.41 1.30
C SER A 53 22.39 0.04 1.69
N LEU A 54 21.63 0.23 2.76
CA LEU A 54 21.27 1.56 3.26
C LEU A 54 22.49 2.30 3.82
N GLN A 55 23.37 1.60 4.54
CA GLN A 55 24.62 2.16 5.03
C GLN A 55 25.53 2.61 3.88
N GLU A 56 25.60 1.83 2.80
CA GLU A 56 26.37 2.21 1.62
C GLU A 56 25.78 3.42 0.90
N ALA A 57 24.45 3.49 0.73
CA ALA A 57 23.79 4.66 0.16
C ALA A 57 24.02 5.92 1.01
N LEU A 58 23.97 5.81 2.34
CA LEU A 58 24.29 6.91 3.25
C LEU A 58 25.77 7.32 3.14
N ARG A 59 26.69 6.36 3.03
CA ARG A 59 28.12 6.63 2.82
C ARG A 59 28.35 7.35 1.48
N GLU A 60 27.67 6.94 0.42
CA GLU A 60 27.78 7.56 -0.89
C GLU A 60 27.23 9.00 -0.89
N THR A 61 26.05 9.22 -0.31
CA THR A 61 25.48 10.57 -0.18
C THR A 61 26.36 11.47 0.67
N ALA A 62 26.92 10.98 1.78
CA ALA A 62 27.91 11.72 2.57
C ALA A 62 29.14 12.11 1.73
N ALA A 63 29.71 11.17 0.96
CA ALA A 63 30.84 11.45 0.07
C ALA A 63 30.49 12.47 -1.02
N GLN A 64 29.27 12.44 -1.56
CA GLN A 64 28.78 13.43 -2.52
C GLN A 64 28.68 14.83 -1.89
N TYR A 65 28.20 14.94 -0.64
CA TYR A 65 28.18 16.21 0.08
C TYR A 65 29.59 16.72 0.38
N GLU A 66 30.51 15.85 0.82
CA GLU A 66 31.92 16.20 1.05
C GLU A 66 32.59 16.72 -0.22
N ALA A 67 32.37 16.07 -1.36
CA ALA A 67 32.87 16.52 -2.66
C ALA A 67 32.31 17.90 -3.05
N ARG A 68 31.00 18.13 -2.83
CA ARG A 68 30.38 19.44 -3.09
C ARG A 68 30.95 20.53 -2.18
N ILE A 69 31.16 20.22 -0.91
CA ILE A 69 31.80 21.13 0.05
C ILE A 69 33.23 21.45 -0.41
N ALA A 70 34.01 20.46 -0.82
CA ALA A 70 35.36 20.66 -1.33
C ALA A 70 35.39 21.56 -2.58
N VAL A 71 34.46 21.36 -3.53
CA VAL A 71 34.31 22.22 -4.72
C VAL A 71 33.99 23.66 -4.30
N LEU A 72 33.03 23.86 -3.39
CA LEU A 72 32.66 25.18 -2.88
C LEU A 72 33.81 25.87 -2.12
N GLN A 73 34.64 25.10 -1.40
CA GLN A 73 35.83 25.61 -0.72
C GLN A 73 36.98 25.93 -1.68
N SER A 74 37.08 25.20 -2.80
CA SER A 74 38.11 25.41 -3.83
C SER A 74 37.81 26.55 -4.80
N GLN A 75 36.54 26.96 -4.93
CA GLN A 75 36.19 28.17 -5.69
C GLN A 75 36.81 29.40 -5.01
N PRO A 76 37.70 30.14 -5.70
CA PRO A 76 38.19 31.41 -5.18
C PRO A 76 37.01 32.36 -4.98
N VAL A 77 37.07 33.15 -3.91
CA VAL A 77 36.07 34.14 -3.52
C VAL A 77 35.94 35.24 -4.59
N GLU A 78 35.19 34.98 -5.67
CA GLU A 78 34.85 35.98 -6.69
C GLU A 78 33.70 36.89 -6.23
N TRP A 79 32.85 36.41 -5.31
CA TRP A 79 31.77 37.20 -4.71
C TRP A 79 32.24 38.38 -3.86
N ARG A 80 33.51 38.41 -3.42
CA ARG A 80 34.07 39.52 -2.61
C ARG A 80 34.78 40.60 -3.44
N ARG A 81 34.77 40.52 -4.79
CA ARG A 81 35.36 41.56 -5.66
C ARG A 81 34.33 42.57 -6.18
N GLY A 82 33.03 42.29 -6.07
CA GLY A 82 31.96 43.15 -6.60
C GLY A 82 31.39 44.21 -5.65
N SER A 83 31.76 44.21 -4.37
CA SER A 83 31.18 45.11 -3.37
C SER A 83 32.27 45.78 -2.53
N GLY A 84 32.70 46.97 -2.95
CA GLY A 84 33.63 47.78 -2.16
C GLY A 84 34.57 48.70 -2.93
N GLN A 85 34.04 49.55 -3.82
CA GLN A 85 34.72 50.79 -4.21
C GLN A 85 33.89 51.98 -3.72
N ASN A 86 34.08 52.36 -2.46
CA ASN A 86 34.27 53.76 -2.04
C ASN A 86 34.52 53.84 -0.53
N LEU A 87 35.35 54.81 -0.16
CA LEU A 87 35.76 55.23 1.20
C LEU A 87 37.06 54.59 1.75
N ILE A 88 38.17 55.11 1.22
CA ILE A 88 39.10 56.00 1.96
C ILE A 88 39.74 55.47 3.27
N SER A 89 41.08 55.37 3.17
CA SER A 89 42.10 55.72 4.18
C SER A 89 42.57 54.65 5.16
N GLY A 90 43.90 54.46 5.19
CA GLY A 90 44.57 54.10 6.45
C GLY A 90 45.69 53.06 6.40
N ARG A 91 46.81 53.39 5.76
CA ARG A 91 48.17 53.22 6.34
C ARG A 91 48.61 51.81 6.86
N LYS A 92 49.36 51.11 5.99
CA LYS A 92 50.79 50.70 6.18
C LYS A 92 51.18 49.65 7.25
N GLY A 93 51.82 48.56 6.76
CA GLY A 93 52.87 47.77 7.45
C GLY A 93 52.41 46.38 7.94
N ARG A 94 52.60 45.27 7.23
CA ARG A 94 53.81 44.41 7.08
C ARG A 94 54.45 43.95 8.41
N ALA A 95 54.26 42.66 8.73
CA ALA A 95 55.27 41.61 9.00
C ALA A 95 54.90 40.69 10.19
N ASP A 96 54.69 39.41 9.84
CA ASP A 96 55.10 38.15 10.49
C ASP A 96 55.07 37.99 12.01
N THR A 97 54.45 36.90 12.50
CA THR A 97 55.13 35.75 13.17
C THR A 97 54.12 34.90 13.96
N GLU A 98 54.32 33.59 13.85
CA GLU A 98 53.77 32.42 14.53
C GLU A 98 53.37 32.57 16.01
N SER A 99 52.33 31.84 16.45
CA SER A 99 52.47 30.74 17.44
C SER A 99 51.14 30.31 18.07
N ALA A 100 51.04 29.00 18.26
CA ALA A 100 50.03 28.26 18.99
C ALA A 100 50.26 28.27 20.52
N THR A 101 49.19 28.05 21.30
CA THR A 101 49.12 27.43 22.66
C THR A 101 47.63 27.43 23.06
N SER A 102 46.89 26.35 23.32
CA SER A 102 47.05 25.16 24.18
C SER A 102 47.22 25.46 25.68
N ILE A 103 46.34 24.87 26.51
CA ILE A 103 46.26 24.67 28.00
C ILE A 103 44.75 24.75 28.34
N ASN A 104 43.95 23.72 28.66
CA ASN A 104 44.01 22.45 29.40
C ASN A 104 43.82 22.55 30.94
N ASN A 105 42.64 22.06 31.39
CA ASN A 105 42.30 21.32 32.64
C ASN A 105 42.48 21.98 34.03
N ASN A 106 41.73 21.70 35.11
CA ASN A 106 40.49 20.97 35.41
C ASN A 106 40.15 21.17 36.92
N LEU A 107 38.89 20.90 37.29
CA LEU A 107 38.37 20.29 38.53
C LEU A 107 38.22 21.11 39.84
N THR A 108 37.00 21.12 40.40
CA THR A 108 36.65 20.70 41.79
C THR A 108 35.13 20.53 41.95
N GLU A 109 34.72 19.43 42.57
CA GLU A 109 33.37 19.06 43.03
C GLU A 109 33.09 19.56 44.47
N ALA A 110 31.80 19.75 44.83
CA ALA A 110 31.15 19.53 46.15
C ALA A 110 29.73 20.17 46.11
N GLU A 111 28.62 19.44 45.96
CA GLU A 111 27.83 18.64 46.93
C GLU A 111 26.81 19.45 47.79
N VAL A 112 25.51 19.19 47.49
CA VAL A 112 24.31 19.05 48.35
C VAL A 112 23.86 20.18 49.31
N THR A 113 22.59 20.61 49.17
CA THR A 113 21.57 20.68 50.26
C THR A 113 20.18 21.13 49.77
N GLY A 114 19.13 20.35 50.11
CA GLY A 114 17.81 20.87 50.57
C GLY A 114 16.65 21.08 49.58
N SER A 115 15.74 20.09 49.50
CA SER A 115 14.28 20.26 49.22
C SER A 115 13.54 20.54 50.56
N PRO A 116 12.26 20.99 50.66
CA PRO A 116 11.07 20.50 49.92
C PRO A 116 9.93 21.49 49.53
N ASP A 117 9.27 21.16 48.41
CA ASP A 117 7.83 21.04 48.05
C ASP A 117 6.65 21.92 48.59
N ARG A 118 5.66 22.10 47.67
CA ARG A 118 4.22 22.51 47.74
C ARG A 118 3.90 24.02 47.75
N THR A 119 2.99 24.59 46.93
CA THR A 119 1.61 24.18 46.53
C THR A 119 1.12 24.89 45.23
N HIS A 120 0.44 24.11 44.37
CA HIS A 120 -0.81 24.37 43.61
C HIS A 120 -1.39 25.79 43.39
N GLY A 121 -1.87 26.05 42.16
CA GLY A 121 -3.12 26.79 41.91
C GLY A 121 -3.18 27.70 40.67
N GLN A 122 -3.99 27.30 39.68
CA GLN A 122 -4.35 28.01 38.42
C GLN A 122 -5.12 29.34 38.61
N ALA A 123 -5.08 30.24 37.61
CA ALA A 123 -6.26 30.72 36.83
C ALA A 123 -6.03 32.07 36.07
N ALA A 124 -6.88 32.29 35.06
CA ALA A 124 -7.22 33.53 34.30
C ALA A 124 -6.49 33.72 32.94
N GLU A 125 -7.07 33.58 31.73
CA GLU A 125 -8.35 34.10 31.14
C GLU A 125 -8.56 35.61 31.34
N LEU A 126 -9.07 36.45 30.44
CA LEU A 126 -9.38 36.48 29.00
C LEU A 126 -9.76 37.96 28.72
N GLU A 127 -9.45 38.47 27.52
CA GLU A 127 -10.15 39.50 26.71
C GLU A 127 -10.66 40.88 27.22
N GLY A 128 -10.56 41.84 26.28
CA GLY A 128 -11.44 43.01 26.05
C GLY A 128 -10.69 44.34 25.91
N ALA A 129 -10.87 45.23 24.92
CA ALA A 129 -11.83 45.37 23.82
C ALA A 129 -11.45 46.54 22.87
N ALA A 130 -12.05 46.54 21.66
CA ALA A 130 -12.44 47.67 20.77
C ALA A 130 -11.32 48.54 20.13
N GLU A 131 -11.38 49.10 18.90
CA GLU A 131 -12.49 49.55 18.03
C GLU A 131 -11.90 49.97 16.64
N GLY A 132 -12.69 49.95 15.54
CA GLY A 132 -12.39 50.73 14.32
C GLY A 132 -12.65 50.05 12.96
N PHE A 133 -13.67 50.51 12.23
CA PHE A 133 -14.23 49.96 10.98
C PHE A 133 -14.03 50.94 9.79
N PHE A 134 -14.15 50.43 8.54
CA PHE A 134 -14.02 51.08 7.19
C PHE A 134 -12.59 51.32 6.67
N SER A 135 -12.19 51.10 5.41
CA SER A 135 -12.92 51.06 4.13
C SER A 135 -12.14 50.33 3.01
N LEU A 136 -12.91 49.92 1.99
CA LEU A 136 -12.59 49.23 0.75
C LEU A 136 -11.52 49.86 -0.17
N ARG A 137 -11.03 48.98 -1.08
CA ARG A 137 -10.73 49.16 -2.51
C ARG A 137 -9.27 49.39 -2.96
N GLN A 138 -8.98 48.64 -4.03
CA GLN A 138 -8.15 48.92 -5.20
C GLN A 138 -6.74 48.33 -5.25
N CYS A 139 -6.55 47.59 -6.33
CA CYS A 139 -5.32 47.13 -6.94
C CYS A 139 -4.28 48.26 -7.03
N ASP A 140 -3.01 47.92 -6.82
CA ASP A 140 -2.02 47.87 -7.92
C ASP A 140 -0.60 47.64 -7.39
N SER A 141 0.08 46.73 -8.08
CA SER A 141 1.47 46.84 -8.54
C SER A 141 2.52 47.42 -7.60
N ALA A 142 3.33 46.53 -6.99
CA ALA A 142 4.75 46.82 -6.75
C ALA A 142 5.58 45.53 -6.83
N SER A 143 6.29 45.40 -7.95
CA SER A 143 7.36 44.44 -8.18
C SER A 143 8.52 44.66 -7.20
N LEU A 144 9.03 43.58 -6.62
CA LEU A 144 10.46 43.44 -6.34
C LEU A 144 10.89 42.00 -6.62
N SER A 145 11.94 41.93 -7.43
CA SER A 145 12.58 40.76 -8.01
C SER A 145 13.26 39.84 -7.01
N SER A 146 13.42 38.59 -7.45
CA SER A 146 14.62 37.74 -7.31
C SER A 146 14.79 36.97 -6.00
N PHE A 147 14.39 35.69 -6.01
CA PHE A 147 15.24 34.58 -5.59
C PHE A 147 14.87 33.32 -6.37
N SER A 148 15.80 32.83 -7.19
CA SER A 148 15.73 31.50 -7.80
C SER A 148 15.92 30.43 -6.73
N LEU A 149 15.00 29.47 -6.68
CA LEU A 149 15.21 28.19 -6.01
C LEU A 149 14.94 27.07 -7.02
N ASP A 150 16.01 26.76 -7.74
CA ASP A 150 16.17 25.52 -8.49
C ASP A 150 16.37 24.34 -7.54
N THR A 151 15.60 23.28 -7.78
CA THR A 151 15.94 21.89 -7.49
C THR A 151 15.46 21.04 -8.69
N PRO A 152 15.97 19.82 -8.90
CA PRO A 152 17.34 19.48 -9.26
C PRO A 152 17.34 18.73 -10.61
N SER A 153 18.00 19.28 -11.63
CA SER A 153 18.22 18.56 -12.88
C SER A 153 19.50 17.71 -12.78
N LEU A 154 19.38 16.45 -13.17
CA LEU A 154 20.46 15.47 -13.31
C LEU A 154 21.69 16.03 -14.06
N PRO A 155 22.90 15.53 -13.73
CA PRO A 155 24.17 16.10 -14.17
C PRO A 155 24.41 15.87 -15.67
N ARG A 156 24.29 16.94 -16.47
CA ARG A 156 24.95 16.97 -17.78
C ARG A 156 26.45 17.17 -17.57
N LYS A 157 27.24 16.16 -17.96
CA LYS A 157 28.69 16.23 -18.07
C LYS A 157 29.11 17.51 -18.83
N PRO A 158 30.12 18.25 -18.35
CA PRO A 158 30.72 19.32 -19.13
C PRO A 158 31.54 18.66 -20.24
N HIS A 159 31.17 18.89 -21.50
CA HIS A 159 32.12 18.70 -22.61
C HIS A 159 32.98 19.95 -22.69
N SER A 160 34.27 19.74 -22.44
CA SER A 160 35.33 20.72 -22.50
C SER A 160 35.65 21.10 -23.94
N GLN A 161 35.67 22.41 -24.18
CA GLN A 161 36.84 23.12 -24.66
C GLN A 161 37.16 23.17 -26.18
N ASP A 162 37.47 24.42 -26.56
CA ASP A 162 38.22 24.99 -27.70
C ASP A 162 37.50 25.36 -29.02
N ASP A 163 37.31 26.68 -29.11
CA ASP A 163 37.70 27.59 -30.19
C ASP A 163 36.83 27.64 -31.45
N THR A 164 36.07 28.73 -31.62
CA THR A 164 36.39 29.90 -32.46
C THR A 164 36.61 29.50 -33.93
N ASP A 165 35.86 30.00 -34.91
CA ASP A 165 35.90 31.39 -35.31
C ASP A 165 34.84 31.66 -36.39
N SER A 166 34.37 32.90 -36.41
CA SER A 166 34.18 33.71 -37.63
C SER A 166 33.93 32.94 -38.95
N LEU A 167 32.66 32.83 -39.35
CA LEU A 167 32.29 32.80 -40.76
C LEU A 167 31.28 33.93 -41.02
N VAL A 168 31.76 35.17 -40.94
CA VAL A 168 31.17 36.24 -41.74
C VAL A 168 31.73 36.07 -43.15
N SER A 169 30.84 35.81 -44.11
CA SER A 169 31.02 36.12 -45.53
C SER A 169 32.29 35.57 -46.22
N THR A 170 32.13 34.46 -46.94
CA THR A 170 32.88 34.26 -48.19
C THR A 170 31.95 33.61 -49.19
N GLY A 171 31.68 34.34 -50.28
CA GLY A 171 30.88 33.85 -51.39
C GLY A 171 31.50 32.64 -52.08
N THR A 172 30.64 31.92 -52.79
CA THR A 172 30.96 31.01 -53.90
C THR A 172 32.04 29.96 -53.63
N LEU A 173 31.62 28.86 -53.00
CA LEU A 173 31.97 27.52 -53.47
C LEU A 173 30.81 26.63 -53.04
N VAL A 174 30.17 26.00 -54.03
CA VAL A 174 29.19 24.93 -53.84
C VAL A 174 29.99 23.67 -53.52
N PRO A 175 29.94 23.11 -52.31
CA PRO A 175 30.21 21.69 -52.14
C PRO A 175 28.90 20.98 -52.47
N GLU A 176 28.93 20.11 -53.48
CA GLU A 176 27.87 19.16 -53.75
C GLU A 176 27.47 18.46 -52.43
N ALA A 177 26.16 18.50 -52.14
CA ALA A 177 25.47 17.79 -51.07
C ALA A 177 25.72 18.23 -49.61
N ILE A 178 25.27 19.45 -49.24
CA ILE A 178 24.77 19.63 -47.87
C ILE A 178 23.42 18.90 -47.80
N TYR A 179 23.41 17.67 -47.31
CA TYR A 179 22.18 16.90 -47.12
C TYR A 179 21.27 17.64 -46.14
N LEU A 180 20.20 18.24 -46.66
CA LEU A 180 19.16 18.87 -45.88
C LEU A 180 18.09 17.82 -45.58
N PRO A 181 17.92 17.38 -44.32
CA PRO A 181 16.95 16.34 -44.00
C PRO A 181 15.51 16.79 -44.32
N PRO A 182 14.65 15.89 -44.81
CA PRO A 182 13.22 16.19 -45.00
C PRO A 182 12.58 16.68 -43.70
N ALA A 183 11.51 17.48 -43.81
CA ALA A 183 10.80 18.02 -42.66
C ALA A 183 10.45 16.91 -41.63
N GLY A 184 10.77 17.16 -40.37
CA GLY A 184 10.61 16.18 -39.28
C GLY A 184 11.81 15.27 -39.02
N HIS A 185 12.86 15.31 -39.85
CA HIS A 185 14.06 14.49 -39.68
C HIS A 185 15.20 15.34 -39.14
N ARG A 186 15.90 14.84 -38.12
CA ARG A 186 17.09 15.46 -37.53
C ARG A 186 18.31 14.63 -37.89
N LEU A 187 19.40 15.28 -38.27
CA LEU A 187 20.71 14.63 -38.34
C LEU A 187 21.16 14.30 -36.92
N VAL A 188 21.36 13.01 -36.67
CA VAL A 188 21.80 12.48 -35.38
C VAL A 188 23.22 11.95 -35.58
N THR A 189 24.12 12.23 -34.63
CA THR A 189 25.48 11.69 -34.69
C THR A 189 25.45 10.17 -34.46
N HIS A 190 26.47 9.44 -34.90
CA HIS A 190 26.51 7.98 -34.67
C HIS A 190 26.45 7.64 -33.17
N ASN A 191 27.13 8.39 -32.31
CA ASN A 191 27.10 8.19 -30.86
C ASN A 191 25.69 8.43 -30.27
N ASP A 192 24.98 9.47 -30.73
CA ASP A 192 23.61 9.75 -30.27
C ASP A 192 22.61 8.70 -30.79
N TRP A 193 22.84 8.17 -32.00
CA TRP A 193 22.05 7.09 -32.58
C TRP A 193 22.25 5.79 -31.80
N ASP A 194 23.50 5.44 -31.47
CA ASP A 194 23.82 4.26 -30.66
C ASP A 194 23.22 4.38 -29.25
N ALA A 195 23.30 5.55 -28.62
CA ALA A 195 22.70 5.81 -27.32
C ALA A 195 21.17 5.69 -27.35
N LEU A 196 20.51 6.24 -28.38
CA LEU A 196 19.06 6.11 -28.55
C LEU A 196 18.67 4.65 -28.82
N ASN A 197 19.45 3.92 -29.62
CA ASN A 197 19.18 2.53 -29.94
C ASN A 197 19.39 1.61 -28.72
N ALA A 198 20.36 1.92 -27.85
CA ALA A 198 20.55 1.26 -26.56
C ALA A 198 19.35 1.49 -25.63
N GLN A 199 18.87 2.73 -25.52
CA GLN A 199 17.66 3.05 -24.73
C GLN A 199 16.41 2.37 -25.28
N VAL A 200 16.23 2.32 -26.61
CA VAL A 200 15.13 1.59 -27.24
C VAL A 200 15.23 0.10 -26.94
N SER A 201 16.44 -0.47 -26.93
CA SER A 201 16.66 -1.88 -26.60
C SER A 201 16.37 -2.19 -25.13
N GLU A 202 16.78 -1.29 -24.23
CA GLU A 202 16.49 -1.38 -22.79
C GLU A 202 14.98 -1.28 -22.52
N LEU A 203 14.30 -0.29 -23.10
CA LEU A 203 12.85 -0.14 -23.00
C LEU A 203 12.10 -1.35 -23.59
N ARG A 204 12.61 -1.95 -24.67
CA ARG A 204 12.05 -3.20 -25.22
C ARG A 204 12.23 -4.37 -24.25
N GLY A 205 13.38 -4.47 -23.60
CA GLY A 205 13.64 -5.46 -22.56
C GLY A 205 12.67 -5.30 -21.39
N GLU A 206 12.48 -4.06 -20.94
CA GLU A 206 11.57 -3.73 -19.83
C GLU A 206 10.10 -4.00 -20.18
N VAL A 207 9.66 -3.65 -21.39
CA VAL A 207 8.32 -4.00 -21.88
C VAL A 207 8.14 -5.53 -21.93
N SER A 208 9.16 -6.28 -22.36
CA SER A 208 9.08 -7.74 -22.41
C SER A 208 9.01 -8.35 -21.00
N ARG A 209 9.75 -7.79 -20.04
CA ARG A 209 9.72 -8.18 -18.62
C ARG A 209 8.34 -7.96 -18.01
N LEU A 210 7.79 -6.76 -18.19
CA LEU A 210 6.45 -6.40 -17.71
C LEU A 210 5.36 -7.24 -18.38
N GLN A 211 5.53 -7.61 -19.65
CA GLN A 211 4.62 -8.53 -20.33
C GLN A 211 4.63 -9.92 -19.68
N SER A 212 5.81 -10.48 -19.40
CA SER A 212 5.91 -11.76 -18.68
C SER A 212 5.27 -11.70 -17.29
N GLU A 213 5.56 -10.64 -16.53
CA GLU A 213 4.99 -10.44 -15.19
C GLU A 213 3.46 -10.32 -15.24
N LYS A 214 2.92 -9.61 -16.24
CA LYS A 214 1.47 -9.55 -16.48
C LYS A 214 0.88 -10.93 -16.74
N GLU A 215 1.52 -11.73 -17.59
CA GLU A 215 1.06 -13.09 -17.89
C GLU A 215 1.15 -14.02 -16.67
N ASP A 216 2.17 -13.86 -15.83
CA ASP A 216 2.31 -14.58 -14.56
C ASP A 216 1.17 -14.23 -13.60
N LEU A 217 0.88 -12.94 -13.42
CA LEU A 217 -0.21 -12.46 -12.57
C LEU A 217 -1.59 -12.87 -13.10
N GLU A 218 -1.79 -12.86 -14.42
CA GLU A 218 -3.04 -13.33 -15.04
C GLU A 218 -3.23 -14.83 -14.81
N ARG A 219 -2.17 -15.64 -14.94
CA ARG A 219 -2.22 -17.07 -14.59
C ARG A 219 -2.54 -17.30 -13.13
N GLU A 220 -1.95 -16.55 -12.21
CA GLU A 220 -2.23 -16.70 -10.79
C GLU A 220 -3.66 -16.25 -10.43
N LEU A 221 -4.17 -15.19 -11.06
CA LEU A 221 -5.56 -14.78 -10.88
C LEU A 221 -6.53 -15.88 -11.35
N ASP A 222 -6.24 -16.52 -12.48
CA ASP A 222 -7.04 -17.64 -13.00
C ASP A 222 -6.98 -18.86 -12.08
N THR A 223 -5.81 -19.23 -11.55
CA THR A 223 -5.68 -20.35 -10.62
C THR A 223 -6.46 -20.08 -9.32
N GLN A 224 -6.33 -18.89 -8.74
CA GLN A 224 -7.05 -18.49 -7.53
C GLN A 224 -8.57 -18.41 -7.75
N THR A 225 -9.01 -17.87 -8.88
CA THR A 225 -10.43 -17.83 -9.25
C THR A 225 -11.01 -19.25 -9.39
N ASN A 226 -10.26 -20.16 -10.00
CA ASN A 226 -10.68 -21.56 -10.12
C ASN A 226 -10.70 -22.28 -8.77
N GLN A 227 -9.73 -22.03 -7.89
CA GLN A 227 -9.68 -22.62 -6.55
C GLN A 227 -10.85 -22.14 -5.68
N THR A 228 -11.10 -20.83 -5.65
CA THR A 228 -12.24 -20.25 -4.92
C THR A 228 -13.57 -20.75 -5.46
N HIS A 229 -13.74 -20.85 -6.78
CA HIS A 229 -14.95 -21.42 -7.38
C HIS A 229 -15.19 -22.89 -6.97
N LYS A 230 -14.13 -23.70 -6.90
CA LYS A 230 -14.20 -25.10 -6.42
C LYS A 230 -14.61 -25.16 -4.94
N GLN A 231 -14.03 -24.31 -4.09
CA GLN A 231 -14.38 -24.24 -2.67
C GLN A 231 -15.84 -23.82 -2.47
N VAL A 232 -16.28 -22.77 -3.16
CA VAL A 232 -17.68 -22.30 -3.12
C VAL A 232 -18.63 -23.40 -3.59
N SER A 233 -18.30 -24.12 -4.67
CA SER A 233 -19.12 -25.23 -5.17
C SER A 233 -19.21 -26.39 -4.16
N MET A 234 -18.11 -26.71 -3.48
CA MET A 234 -18.10 -27.73 -2.42
C MET A 234 -18.98 -27.31 -1.24
N LEU A 235 -18.84 -26.08 -0.75
CA LEU A 235 -19.67 -25.53 0.33
C LEU A 235 -21.15 -25.49 -0.07
N GLN A 236 -21.46 -25.09 -1.30
CA GLN A 236 -22.82 -25.09 -1.82
C GLN A 236 -23.42 -26.50 -1.84
N SER A 237 -22.65 -27.50 -2.27
CA SER A 237 -23.09 -28.91 -2.23
C SER A 237 -23.34 -29.39 -0.80
N GLN A 238 -22.46 -29.02 0.15
CA GLN A 238 -22.60 -29.37 1.56
C GLN A 238 -23.86 -28.72 2.17
N VAL A 239 -24.09 -27.43 1.89
CA VAL A 239 -25.31 -26.73 2.32
C VAL A 239 -26.54 -27.43 1.77
N GLN A 240 -26.56 -27.75 0.47
CA GLN A 240 -27.69 -28.46 -0.15
C GLN A 240 -27.96 -29.84 0.49
N THR A 241 -26.90 -30.58 0.83
CA THR A 241 -27.05 -31.87 1.54
C THR A 241 -27.60 -31.68 2.95
N SER A 242 -27.13 -30.65 3.68
CA SER A 242 -27.61 -30.34 5.03
C SER A 242 -29.08 -29.90 5.03
N GLU A 243 -29.49 -29.11 4.03
CA GLU A 243 -30.89 -28.70 3.85
C GLU A 243 -31.78 -29.90 3.57
N SER A 244 -31.36 -30.82 2.69
CA SER A 244 -32.09 -32.05 2.42
C SER A 244 -32.26 -32.90 3.69
N LEU A 245 -31.19 -33.06 4.47
CA LEU A 245 -31.24 -33.80 5.74
C LEU A 245 -32.20 -33.15 6.74
N LEU A 246 -32.16 -31.82 6.87
CA LEU A 246 -33.08 -31.09 7.75
C LEU A 246 -34.54 -31.25 7.31
N GLN A 247 -34.82 -31.21 6.00
CA GLN A 247 -36.15 -31.47 5.47
C GLN A 247 -36.63 -32.89 5.80
N ASP A 248 -35.76 -33.90 5.70
CA ASP A 248 -36.11 -35.28 6.00
C ASP A 248 -36.31 -35.50 7.51
N LEU A 249 -35.50 -34.86 8.35
CA LEU A 249 -35.72 -34.82 9.81
C LEU A 249 -37.06 -34.16 10.16
N GLN A 250 -37.40 -33.03 9.52
CA GLN A 250 -38.67 -32.36 9.72
C GLN A 250 -39.85 -33.25 9.32
N LYS A 251 -39.75 -33.95 8.18
CA LYS A 251 -40.77 -34.94 7.76
C LYS A 251 -40.88 -36.07 8.78
N SER A 252 -39.77 -36.67 9.21
CA SER A 252 -39.74 -37.75 10.21
C SER A 252 -40.35 -37.32 11.55
N LEU A 253 -40.04 -36.10 12.02
CA LEU A 253 -40.64 -35.53 13.22
C LEU A 253 -42.15 -35.42 13.08
N SER A 254 -42.65 -34.86 11.97
CA SER A 254 -44.09 -34.74 11.73
C SER A 254 -44.79 -36.11 11.68
N GLN A 255 -44.14 -37.12 11.09
CA GLN A 255 -44.65 -38.48 11.04
C GLN A 255 -44.71 -39.12 12.43
N SER A 256 -43.63 -38.98 13.23
CA SER A 256 -43.58 -39.49 14.60
C SER A 256 -44.62 -38.81 15.50
N GLN A 257 -44.80 -37.49 15.35
CA GLN A 257 -45.81 -36.71 16.06
C GLN A 257 -47.22 -37.20 15.73
N ASN A 258 -47.54 -37.41 14.46
CA ASN A 258 -48.84 -37.96 14.03
C ASN A 258 -49.06 -39.38 14.56
N ALA A 259 -48.02 -40.23 14.57
CA ALA A 259 -48.10 -41.59 15.11
C ALA A 259 -48.38 -41.59 16.62
N VAL A 260 -47.72 -40.71 17.39
CA VAL A 260 -47.98 -40.54 18.83
C VAL A 260 -49.40 -40.03 19.07
N GLN A 261 -49.86 -39.05 18.29
CA GLN A 261 -51.23 -38.54 18.38
C GLN A 261 -52.28 -39.63 18.09
N SER A 262 -52.04 -40.49 17.09
CA SER A 262 -52.91 -41.65 16.80
C SER A 262 -52.96 -42.62 17.98
N ARG A 263 -51.80 -43.00 18.53
CA ARG A 263 -51.72 -43.90 19.70
C ARG A 263 -52.43 -43.31 20.93
N LEU A 264 -52.29 -42.01 21.17
CA LEU A 264 -52.97 -41.33 22.28
C LEU A 264 -54.50 -41.34 22.08
N ALA A 265 -54.97 -41.14 20.85
CA ALA A 265 -56.39 -41.23 20.52
C ALA A 265 -56.94 -42.66 20.71
N GLU A 266 -56.19 -43.68 20.29
CA GLU A 266 -56.52 -45.10 20.50
C GLU A 266 -56.60 -45.45 21.99
N LEU A 267 -55.61 -45.02 22.80
CA LEU A 267 -55.60 -45.21 24.26
C LEU A 267 -56.77 -44.50 24.94
N SER A 268 -57.09 -43.28 24.51
CA SER A 268 -58.24 -42.54 25.06
C SER A 268 -59.56 -43.25 24.75
N LEU A 269 -59.68 -43.85 23.56
CA LEU A 269 -60.86 -44.61 23.15
C LEU A 269 -60.95 -45.96 23.88
N SER A 270 -59.82 -46.65 24.09
CA SER A 270 -59.79 -47.89 24.87
C SER A 270 -60.09 -47.64 26.35
N GLN A 271 -59.56 -46.56 26.94
CA GLN A 271 -59.88 -46.12 28.30
C GLN A 271 -61.37 -45.84 28.45
N ARG A 272 -61.97 -45.07 27.52
CA ARG A 272 -63.41 -44.77 27.56
C ARG A 272 -64.26 -46.05 27.51
N LYS A 273 -63.92 -46.98 26.62
CA LYS A 273 -64.58 -48.30 26.54
C LYS A 273 -64.47 -49.07 27.85
N MET A 274 -63.27 -49.16 28.42
CA MET A 274 -63.03 -49.80 29.71
C MET A 274 -63.82 -49.15 30.85
N CYS A 275 -63.87 -47.81 30.93
CA CYS A 275 -64.67 -47.12 31.93
C CYS A 275 -66.18 -47.41 31.78
N SER A 276 -66.68 -47.52 30.53
CA SER A 276 -68.07 -47.93 30.27
C SER A 276 -68.34 -49.37 30.71
N GLU A 277 -67.42 -50.29 30.45
CA GLU A 277 -67.49 -51.69 30.91
C GLU A 277 -67.46 -51.82 32.44
N LEU A 278 -66.57 -51.09 33.12
CA LEU A 278 -66.52 -51.04 34.58
C LEU A 278 -67.81 -50.46 35.18
N SER A 279 -68.37 -49.43 34.55
CA SER A 279 -69.64 -48.84 35.00
C SER A 279 -70.82 -49.81 34.83
N ARG A 280 -70.77 -50.68 33.81
CA ARG A 280 -71.75 -51.75 33.61
C ARG A 280 -71.63 -52.83 34.68
N LEU A 281 -70.42 -53.33 34.93
CA LEU A 281 -70.16 -54.36 35.96
C LEU A 281 -70.50 -53.85 37.37
N LYS A 282 -70.19 -52.59 37.70
CA LYS A 282 -70.53 -51.99 39.00
C LYS A 282 -72.04 -51.78 39.20
N GLY A 283 -72.84 -51.73 38.13
CA GLY A 283 -74.30 -51.75 38.22
C GLY A 283 -74.88 -53.15 38.45
N GLU A 284 -74.04 -54.19 38.36
CA GLU A 284 -74.39 -55.60 38.45
C GLU A 284 -73.67 -56.24 39.66
N GLU A 285 -73.79 -55.62 40.83
CA GLU A 285 -73.30 -56.17 42.10
C GLU A 285 -74.43 -56.07 43.14
N VAL A 286 -75.24 -57.13 43.19
CA VAL A 286 -76.21 -57.41 44.26
C VAL A 286 -75.63 -58.55 45.10
N GLU A 287 -75.40 -58.22 46.37
CA GLU A 287 -75.30 -59.09 47.56
C GLU A 287 -74.19 -60.16 47.58
N ASP A 288 -73.16 -59.94 48.41
CA ASP A 288 -72.90 -60.86 49.53
C ASP A 288 -72.10 -60.18 50.66
N GLU A 289 -72.52 -60.46 51.89
CA GLU A 289 -72.07 -59.87 53.15
C GLU A 289 -71.13 -60.84 53.90
N GLY A 290 -69.89 -60.40 54.14
CA GLY A 290 -69.03 -60.75 55.29
C GLY A 290 -68.51 -62.20 55.42
N PRO A 291 -67.66 -62.50 56.44
CA PRO A 291 -66.89 -61.61 57.31
C PRO A 291 -65.37 -61.94 57.33
N GLU A 292 -64.66 -61.05 58.02
CA GLU A 292 -63.27 -61.08 58.48
C GLU A 292 -62.66 -62.44 58.87
N SER A 293 -61.31 -62.40 58.88
CA SER A 293 -60.40 -63.06 59.82
C SER A 293 -59.52 -64.14 59.19
N SER A 294 -58.32 -63.73 58.80
CA SER A 294 -57.21 -64.65 58.57
C SER A 294 -55.89 -63.92 58.73
N PHE A 295 -55.26 -64.01 59.90
CA PHE A 295 -53.79 -64.16 59.98
C PHE A 295 -53.42 -64.86 61.30
N PRO A 296 -52.46 -65.81 61.23
CA PRO A 296 -51.29 -65.62 62.07
C PRO A 296 -49.95 -65.90 61.34
N ALA A 297 -49.19 -64.83 61.14
CA ALA A 297 -47.81 -64.65 61.60
C ALA A 297 -46.63 -65.53 61.11
N THR A 298 -46.79 -66.52 60.22
CA THR A 298 -45.61 -67.21 59.60
C THR A 298 -45.39 -66.93 58.11
N LEU A 299 -46.40 -66.43 57.40
CA LEU A 299 -46.27 -65.91 56.02
C LEU A 299 -45.83 -64.44 55.96
N GLN A 300 -46.03 -63.67 57.03
CA GLN A 300 -45.74 -62.23 57.04
C GLN A 300 -44.23 -61.94 57.05
N GLY A 301 -43.42 -62.80 57.67
CA GLY A 301 -41.95 -62.71 57.59
C GLY A 301 -41.43 -62.92 56.16
N ALA A 302 -41.96 -63.91 55.43
CA ALA A 302 -41.60 -64.18 54.04
C ALA A 302 -42.08 -63.06 53.10
N HIS A 303 -43.27 -62.50 53.31
CA HIS A 303 -43.74 -61.34 52.53
C HIS A 303 -42.97 -60.05 52.83
N CYS A 304 -42.55 -59.83 54.07
CA CYS A 304 -41.68 -58.71 54.44
C CYS A 304 -40.27 -58.88 53.85
N GLU A 305 -39.72 -60.10 53.88
CA GLU A 305 -38.44 -60.43 53.26
C GLU A 305 -38.47 -60.24 51.74
N GLU A 306 -39.53 -60.73 51.09
CA GLU A 306 -39.71 -60.54 49.64
C GLU A 306 -39.91 -59.07 49.26
N ARG A 307 -40.62 -58.29 50.08
CA ARG A 307 -40.73 -56.83 49.92
C ARG A 307 -39.37 -56.14 50.01
N LEU A 308 -38.55 -56.52 50.98
CA LEU A 308 -37.18 -55.99 51.12
C LEU A 308 -36.28 -56.39 49.94
N ARG A 309 -36.43 -57.61 49.40
CA ARG A 309 -35.69 -58.03 48.19
C ARG A 309 -36.07 -57.20 46.97
N ILE A 310 -37.37 -56.99 46.75
CA ILE A 310 -37.87 -56.14 45.66
C ILE A 310 -37.36 -54.70 45.83
N GLU A 311 -37.36 -54.17 47.06
CA GLU A 311 -36.84 -52.84 47.36
C GLU A 311 -35.34 -52.74 47.13
N ILE A 312 -34.55 -53.75 47.51
CA ILE A 312 -33.11 -53.80 47.21
C ILE A 312 -32.85 -53.84 45.69
N VAL A 313 -33.62 -54.62 44.93
CA VAL A 313 -33.48 -54.68 43.47
C VAL A 313 -33.86 -53.33 42.84
N ASN A 314 -34.96 -52.71 43.28
CA ASN A 314 -35.38 -51.39 42.80
C ASN A 314 -34.35 -50.30 43.14
N LEU A 315 -33.78 -50.31 44.35
CA LEU A 315 -32.72 -49.38 44.74
C LEU A 315 -31.43 -49.60 43.93
N ARG A 316 -31.11 -50.84 43.56
CA ARG A 316 -29.99 -51.14 42.67
C ARG A 316 -30.23 -50.63 41.25
N GLU A 317 -31.42 -50.87 40.69
CA GLU A 317 -31.81 -50.36 39.38
C GLU A 317 -31.82 -48.82 39.35
N GLN A 318 -32.28 -48.17 40.43
CA GLN A 318 -32.17 -46.72 40.60
C GLN A 318 -30.71 -46.25 40.68
N LEU A 319 -29.81 -47.01 41.30
CA LEU A 319 -28.41 -46.65 41.39
C LEU A 319 -27.71 -46.84 40.03
N ASP A 320 -28.01 -47.92 39.31
CA ASP A 320 -27.49 -48.18 37.98
C ASP A 320 -27.94 -47.10 36.98
N THR A 321 -29.24 -46.77 36.96
CA THR A 321 -29.76 -45.65 36.13
C THR A 321 -29.10 -44.31 36.49
N ARG A 322 -28.90 -44.01 37.77
CA ARG A 322 -28.15 -42.81 38.21
C ARG A 322 -26.69 -42.82 37.77
N THR A 323 -26.03 -43.99 37.71
CA THR A 323 -24.65 -44.08 37.22
C THR A 323 -24.57 -43.87 35.72
N GLU A 324 -25.52 -44.42 34.94
CA GLU A 324 -25.63 -44.20 33.50
C GLU A 324 -25.92 -42.73 33.17
N GLU A 325 -26.85 -42.11 33.92
CA GLU A 325 -27.12 -40.67 33.85
C GLU A 325 -25.83 -39.85 34.11
N ASN A 326 -25.04 -40.21 35.13
CA ASN A 326 -23.80 -39.50 35.45
C ASN A 326 -22.73 -39.63 34.33
N VAL A 327 -22.61 -40.82 33.71
CA VAL A 327 -21.73 -41.01 32.55
C VAL A 327 -22.20 -40.15 31.38
N SER A 328 -23.49 -40.13 31.07
CA SER A 328 -24.03 -39.28 30.00
C SER A 328 -23.85 -37.79 30.28
N LEU A 329 -24.04 -37.33 31.53
CA LEU A 329 -23.77 -35.96 31.96
C LEU A 329 -22.28 -35.61 31.82
N SER A 330 -21.37 -36.54 32.13
CA SER A 330 -19.93 -36.33 31.94
C SER A 330 -19.57 -36.17 30.45
N SER A 331 -20.17 -36.97 29.58
CA SER A 331 -19.99 -36.85 28.12
C SER A 331 -20.55 -35.52 27.59
N LEU A 332 -21.77 -35.14 28.02
CA LEU A 332 -22.35 -33.85 27.66
C LEU A 332 -21.49 -32.68 28.15
N LYS A 333 -20.91 -32.79 29.36
CA LYS A 333 -20.00 -31.78 29.90
C LYS A 333 -18.77 -31.61 29.00
N THR A 334 -18.12 -32.71 28.63
CA THR A 334 -16.96 -32.65 27.71
C THR A 334 -17.33 -32.06 26.35
N GLU A 335 -18.53 -32.36 25.85
CA GLU A 335 -19.01 -31.81 24.59
C GLU A 335 -19.31 -30.30 24.70
N THR A 336 -19.88 -29.84 25.82
CA THR A 336 -20.07 -28.41 26.07
C THR A 336 -18.75 -27.65 26.19
N GLU A 337 -17.73 -28.24 26.83
CA GLU A 337 -16.39 -27.66 26.92
C GLU A 337 -15.72 -27.59 25.53
N ARG A 338 -15.89 -28.64 24.71
CA ARG A 338 -15.41 -28.69 23.32
C ARG A 338 -16.07 -27.60 22.46
N ILE A 339 -17.40 -27.47 22.53
CA ILE A 339 -18.14 -26.43 21.81
C ILE A 339 -17.73 -25.03 22.28
N GLN A 340 -17.52 -24.85 23.59
CA GLN A 340 -17.07 -23.58 24.14
C GLN A 340 -15.68 -23.20 23.63
N ALA A 341 -14.73 -24.15 23.60
CA ALA A 341 -13.40 -23.92 23.03
C ALA A 341 -13.46 -23.58 21.53
N GLN A 342 -14.32 -24.25 20.76
CA GLN A 342 -14.53 -23.91 19.34
C GLN A 342 -15.12 -22.52 19.15
N LYS A 343 -16.08 -22.12 20.00
CA LYS A 343 -16.64 -20.77 19.98
C LYS A 343 -15.56 -19.72 20.26
N ASP A 344 -14.73 -19.94 21.27
CA ASP A 344 -13.67 -19.01 21.64
C ASP A 344 -12.59 -18.91 20.54
N GLN A 345 -12.27 -20.03 19.88
CA GLN A 345 -11.38 -20.06 18.72
C GLN A 345 -11.93 -19.23 17.56
N VAL A 346 -13.18 -19.47 17.15
CA VAL A 346 -13.83 -18.70 16.07
C VAL A 346 -13.94 -17.22 16.44
N GLN A 347 -14.17 -16.90 17.71
CA GLN A 347 -14.22 -15.52 18.19
C GLN A 347 -12.84 -14.84 18.10
N ALA A 348 -11.75 -15.56 18.39
CA ALA A 348 -10.39 -15.06 18.22
C ALA A 348 -10.05 -14.83 16.73
N GLU A 349 -10.39 -15.77 15.86
CA GLU A 349 -10.20 -15.65 14.40
C GLU A 349 -10.99 -14.47 13.83
N LEU A 350 -12.25 -14.29 14.25
CA LEU A 350 -13.06 -13.14 13.82
C LEU A 350 -12.43 -11.80 14.23
N LEU A 351 -11.84 -11.72 15.44
CA LEU A 351 -11.15 -10.52 15.89
C LEU A 351 -9.87 -10.28 15.07
N ALA A 352 -9.09 -11.33 14.78
CA ALA A 352 -7.91 -11.23 13.93
C ALA A 352 -8.27 -10.72 12.52
N CYS A 353 -9.28 -11.31 11.88
CA CYS A 353 -9.75 -10.85 10.57
C CYS A 353 -10.26 -9.41 10.60
N ARG A 354 -10.90 -8.96 11.70
CA ARG A 354 -11.31 -7.56 11.85
C ARG A 354 -10.11 -6.62 11.94
N THR A 355 -9.06 -7.00 12.67
CA THR A 355 -7.83 -6.20 12.77
C THR A 355 -7.09 -6.10 11.43
N GLU A 356 -7.04 -7.21 10.66
CA GLU A 356 -6.47 -7.22 9.32
C GLU A 356 -7.27 -6.34 8.35
N LEU A 357 -8.60 -6.43 8.38
CA LEU A 357 -9.46 -5.56 7.57
C LEU A 357 -9.25 -4.07 7.89
N GLU A 358 -9.05 -3.72 9.16
CA GLU A 358 -8.80 -2.33 9.55
C GLU A 358 -7.42 -1.87 9.09
N ALA A 359 -6.38 -2.72 9.18
CA ALA A 359 -5.06 -2.44 8.63
C ALA A 359 -5.11 -2.23 7.10
N LEU A 360 -5.85 -3.08 6.38
CA LEU A 360 -6.05 -2.94 4.93
C LEU A 360 -6.81 -1.65 4.58
N ARG A 361 -7.80 -1.23 5.38
CA ARG A 361 -8.48 0.06 5.19
C ARG A 361 -7.53 1.24 5.34
N VAL A 362 -6.65 1.21 6.34
CA VAL A 362 -5.63 2.25 6.53
C VAL A 362 -4.66 2.27 5.36
N ALA A 363 -4.16 1.11 4.91
CA ALA A 363 -3.30 1.02 3.74
C ALA A 363 -3.97 1.56 2.47
N LEU A 364 -5.25 1.22 2.24
CA LEU A 364 -6.04 1.74 1.13
C LEU A 364 -6.16 3.27 1.19
N SER A 365 -6.39 3.83 2.37
CA SER A 365 -6.48 5.29 2.56
C SER A 365 -5.15 5.99 2.23
N HIS A 366 -4.02 5.38 2.60
CA HIS A 366 -2.69 5.91 2.30
C HIS A 366 -2.41 5.88 0.79
N VAL A 367 -2.69 4.75 0.12
CA VAL A 367 -2.55 4.63 -1.33
C VAL A 367 -3.45 5.64 -2.07
N GLN A 368 -4.69 5.84 -1.63
CA GLN A 368 -5.59 6.85 -2.20
C GLN A 368 -5.06 8.27 -2.02
N SER A 369 -4.48 8.60 -0.86
CA SER A 369 -3.85 9.90 -0.62
C SER A 369 -2.65 10.10 -1.55
N ASN A 370 -1.77 9.10 -1.66
CA ASN A 370 -0.60 9.14 -2.54
C ASN A 370 -1.01 9.24 -4.01
N ASN A 371 -2.09 8.58 -4.42
CA ASN A 371 -2.58 8.69 -5.79
C ASN A 371 -3.09 10.11 -6.09
N LYS A 372 -3.78 10.75 -5.13
CA LYS A 372 -4.21 12.15 -5.26
C LYS A 372 -3.02 13.10 -5.36
N THR A 373 -1.99 12.94 -4.54
CA THR A 373 -0.78 13.79 -4.61
C THR A 373 -0.05 13.60 -5.94
N LEU A 374 0.19 12.36 -6.37
CA LEU A 374 0.80 12.07 -7.67
C LEU A 374 -0.03 12.61 -8.85
N SER A 375 -1.36 12.57 -8.75
CA SER A 375 -2.25 13.16 -9.76
C SER A 375 -2.08 14.69 -9.83
N ASN A 376 -1.95 15.36 -8.69
CA ASN A 376 -1.71 16.80 -8.63
C ASN A 376 -0.34 17.16 -9.20
N ASP A 377 0.70 16.41 -8.83
CA ASP A 377 2.06 16.61 -9.35
C ASP A 377 2.13 16.39 -10.87
N LYS A 378 1.44 15.35 -11.37
CA LYS A 378 1.29 15.12 -12.81
C LYS A 378 0.64 16.31 -13.51
N ALA A 379 -0.43 16.87 -12.95
CA ALA A 379 -1.09 18.04 -13.52
C ALA A 379 -0.18 19.28 -13.51
N ALA A 380 0.56 19.50 -12.42
CA ALA A 380 1.53 20.59 -12.31
C ALA A 380 2.66 20.47 -13.34
N LEU A 381 3.24 19.28 -13.51
CA LEU A 381 4.28 19.01 -14.51
C LEU A 381 3.75 19.19 -15.94
N GLN A 382 2.51 18.76 -16.21
CA GLN A 382 1.86 18.99 -17.50
C GLN A 382 1.70 20.49 -17.79
N GLN A 383 1.30 21.27 -16.79
CA GLN A 383 1.19 22.72 -16.93
C GLN A 383 2.56 23.38 -17.20
N GLN A 384 3.61 22.98 -16.46
CA GLN A 384 4.98 23.47 -16.70
C GLN A 384 5.48 23.13 -18.12
N CYS A 385 5.16 21.94 -18.61
CA CYS A 385 5.51 21.53 -19.98
C CYS A 385 4.82 22.40 -21.04
N LEU A 386 3.55 22.78 -20.83
CA LEU A 386 2.83 23.71 -21.71
C LEU A 386 3.44 25.12 -21.68
N GLU A 387 3.83 25.59 -20.50
CA GLU A 387 4.47 26.90 -20.34
C GLU A 387 5.84 26.97 -21.03
N LEU A 388 6.70 25.97 -20.79
CA LEU A 388 8.00 25.87 -21.48
C LEU A 388 7.82 25.77 -23.00
N ARG A 389 6.79 25.05 -23.47
CA ARG A 389 6.47 24.98 -24.90
C ARG A 389 6.06 26.35 -25.45
N SER A 390 5.26 27.12 -24.72
CA SER A 390 4.91 28.50 -25.07
C SER A 390 6.14 29.40 -25.15
N GLN A 391 7.04 29.31 -24.16
CA GLN A 391 8.30 30.05 -24.14
C GLN A 391 9.18 29.71 -25.36
N VAL A 392 9.29 28.42 -25.72
CA VAL A 392 10.03 28.00 -26.91
C VAL A 392 9.41 28.55 -28.19
N ILE A 393 8.08 28.59 -28.30
CA ILE A 393 7.40 29.19 -29.46
C ILE A 393 7.69 30.69 -29.54
N SER A 394 7.64 31.40 -28.41
CA SER A 394 7.97 32.83 -28.33
C SER A 394 9.42 33.11 -28.75
N LEU A 395 10.39 32.37 -28.19
CA LEU A 395 11.80 32.51 -28.54
C LEU A 395 12.06 32.20 -30.03
N ARG A 396 11.40 31.18 -30.59
CA ARG A 396 11.48 30.90 -32.03
C ARG A 396 10.99 32.08 -32.85
N SER A 397 9.84 32.65 -32.50
CA SER A 397 9.33 33.85 -33.18
C SER A 397 10.28 35.03 -33.07
N GLN A 398 10.93 35.25 -31.92
CA GLN A 398 11.94 36.30 -31.75
C GLN A 398 13.20 36.06 -32.60
N VAL A 399 13.63 34.81 -32.73
CA VAL A 399 14.74 34.45 -33.62
C VAL A 399 14.37 34.68 -35.08
N ASP A 400 13.16 34.32 -35.51
CA ASP A 400 12.70 34.51 -36.88
C ASP A 400 12.60 36.00 -37.26
N THR A 401 12.11 36.85 -36.35
CA THR A 401 12.10 38.31 -36.57
C THR A 401 13.51 38.88 -36.63
N SER A 402 14.41 38.46 -35.72
CA SER A 402 15.82 38.87 -35.74
C SER A 402 16.52 38.47 -37.04
N GLN A 403 16.30 37.24 -37.53
CA GLN A 403 16.85 36.78 -38.81
C GLN A 403 16.30 37.58 -39.99
N THR A 404 15.02 37.95 -39.96
CA THR A 404 14.40 38.78 -41.01
C THR A 404 15.02 40.17 -41.03
N VAL A 405 15.15 40.82 -39.88
CA VAL A 405 15.84 42.12 -39.76
C VAL A 405 17.30 42.03 -40.25
N GLN A 406 18.01 40.94 -39.95
CA GLN A 406 19.37 40.73 -40.47
C GLN A 406 19.40 40.60 -41.99
N ARG A 407 18.47 39.85 -42.60
CA ARG A 407 18.36 39.76 -44.07
C ARG A 407 18.08 41.11 -44.69
N ASP A 408 17.14 41.87 -44.15
CA ASP A 408 16.76 43.20 -44.64
C ASP A 408 17.95 44.17 -44.55
N PHE A 409 18.71 44.13 -43.45
CA PHE A 409 19.93 44.93 -43.30
C PHE A 409 20.98 44.58 -44.36
N VAL A 410 21.20 43.28 -44.61
CA VAL A 410 22.13 42.83 -45.65
C VAL A 410 21.66 43.29 -47.04
N GLN A 411 20.37 43.14 -47.37
CA GLN A 411 19.81 43.60 -48.64
C GLN A 411 19.94 45.12 -48.81
N LEU A 412 19.61 45.88 -47.77
CA LEU A 412 19.75 47.34 -47.78
C LEU A 412 21.21 47.75 -47.96
N SER A 413 22.15 47.07 -47.28
CA SER A 413 23.58 47.35 -47.41
C SER A 413 24.11 47.07 -48.81
N GLN A 414 23.67 45.97 -49.44
CA GLN A 414 24.02 45.63 -50.82
C GLN A 414 23.42 46.64 -51.80
N SER A 415 22.15 47.00 -51.64
CA SER A 415 21.47 48.01 -52.47
C SER A 415 22.16 49.37 -52.36
N LEU A 416 22.50 49.80 -51.14
CA LEU A 416 23.27 51.01 -50.90
C LEU A 416 24.64 50.95 -51.58
N GLN A 417 25.35 49.83 -51.47
CA GLN A 417 26.67 49.66 -52.09
C GLN A 417 26.60 49.74 -53.61
N VAL A 418 25.57 49.15 -54.24
CA VAL A 418 25.32 49.27 -55.68
C VAL A 418 24.99 50.72 -56.06
N LYS A 419 24.10 51.39 -55.32
CA LYS A 419 23.75 52.80 -55.58
C LYS A 419 24.98 53.72 -55.49
N LEU A 420 25.84 53.53 -54.49
CA LEU A 420 27.08 54.29 -54.33
C LEU A 420 28.05 54.05 -55.50
N GLU A 421 28.16 52.81 -55.98
CA GLU A 421 29.01 52.48 -57.13
C GLU A 421 28.46 53.07 -58.44
N LEU A 422 27.14 53.06 -58.64
CA LEU A 422 26.50 53.72 -59.79
C LEU A 422 26.72 55.24 -59.77
N ILE A 423 26.67 55.87 -58.58
CA ILE A 423 26.99 57.30 -58.42
C ILE A 423 28.46 57.55 -58.76
N ARG A 424 29.38 56.67 -58.33
CA ARG A 424 30.82 56.78 -58.65
C ARG A 424 31.09 56.70 -60.15
N GLN A 425 30.30 55.90 -60.87
CA GLN A 425 30.41 55.71 -62.32
C GLN A 425 29.66 56.78 -63.14
N ALA A 426 28.86 57.66 -62.51
CA ALA A 426 28.07 58.65 -63.22
C ALA A 426 28.93 59.80 -63.78
N GLU A 427 28.79 60.09 -65.07
CA GLU A 427 29.55 61.14 -65.77
C GLU A 427 28.89 62.54 -65.66
N SER A 428 27.65 62.64 -65.15
CA SER A 428 26.90 63.90 -65.02
C SER A 428 26.07 64.00 -63.74
N LEU A 429 25.85 65.23 -63.26
CA LEU A 429 25.08 65.54 -62.06
C LEU A 429 23.59 65.18 -62.19
N GLU A 430 23.03 65.23 -63.40
CA GLU A 430 21.63 64.85 -63.68
C GLU A 430 21.44 63.33 -63.59
N GLN A 431 22.46 62.54 -63.89
CA GLN A 431 22.43 61.07 -63.77
C GLN A 431 22.51 60.63 -62.30
N VAL A 432 23.30 61.33 -61.48
CA VAL A 432 23.32 61.14 -60.02
C VAL A 432 21.96 61.43 -59.39
N ARG A 433 21.27 62.50 -59.82
CA ARG A 433 19.92 62.83 -59.32
C ARG A 433 18.90 61.73 -59.65
N ARG A 434 18.94 61.17 -60.87
CA ARG A 434 18.07 60.05 -61.26
C ARG A 434 18.28 58.80 -60.40
N ILE A 435 19.53 58.40 -60.13
CA ILE A 435 19.86 57.22 -59.30
C ILE A 435 19.35 57.39 -57.85
N LEU A 436 19.35 58.63 -57.33
CA LEU A 436 18.81 58.95 -56.00
C LEU A 436 17.27 58.98 -55.98
N GLU A 437 16.64 59.50 -57.03
CA GLU A 437 15.17 59.57 -57.17
C GLU A 437 14.52 58.20 -57.42
N GLU A 438 15.20 57.28 -58.09
CA GLU A 438 14.72 55.91 -58.38
C GLU A 438 14.42 55.10 -57.10
N GLY A 439 14.93 55.50 -55.93
CA GLY A 439 14.60 54.89 -54.65
C GLY A 439 13.40 55.49 -53.90
N VAL A 440 12.90 56.66 -54.31
CA VAL A 440 11.80 57.38 -53.62
C VAL A 440 10.45 57.09 -54.27
N SER A 441 10.43 56.65 -55.53
CA SER A 441 9.19 56.51 -56.31
C SER A 441 8.47 55.16 -56.20
N GLU A 442 9.08 54.11 -55.65
CA GLU A 442 8.45 52.77 -55.61
C GLU A 442 7.68 52.44 -54.31
N ASP A 443 7.93 53.12 -53.18
CA ASP A 443 7.23 52.85 -51.91
C ASP A 443 6.00 53.74 -51.64
N GLY A 444 5.61 54.56 -52.62
CA GLY A 444 4.53 55.56 -52.50
C GLY A 444 3.24 55.21 -53.26
N SER A 445 2.75 53.97 -53.15
CA SER A 445 1.38 53.64 -53.64
C SER A 445 0.39 53.66 -52.48
N PRO A 446 -0.69 54.46 -52.52
CA PRO A 446 -1.70 54.46 -51.46
C PRO A 446 -2.50 53.14 -51.48
N PRO A 447 -2.95 52.60 -50.34
CA PRO A 447 -3.82 51.45 -50.33
C PRO A 447 -5.19 51.88 -50.90
N ALA A 448 -5.58 51.28 -52.01
CA ALA A 448 -6.94 51.38 -52.51
C ALA A 448 -7.88 50.63 -51.55
N ASP A 449 -8.88 51.34 -51.06
CA ASP A 449 -10.09 50.79 -50.44
C ASP A 449 -10.73 49.69 -51.32
N ALA A 450 -11.15 48.59 -50.70
CA ALA A 450 -12.58 48.24 -50.54
C ALA A 450 -12.86 46.72 -50.48
N SER A 451 -13.76 46.38 -49.54
CA SER A 451 -14.65 45.22 -49.40
C SER A 451 -14.18 44.00 -48.62
#